data_AF-A0A1Y4W8M1-F1
#
_entry.id   AF-A0A1Y4W8M1-F1
#
_cell.length_a   1.000
_cell.length_b   1.000
_cell.length_c   1.000
_cell.angle_alpha   90.00
_cell.angle_beta   90.00
_cell.angle_gamma   90.00
#
_symmetry.space_group_name_H-M   'P 1'
#
loop_
_entity.id
_entity.type
_entity.pdbx_description
1 polymer ?
#
loop_
_entity_poly.entity_id
_entity_poly.type
_entity_poly.pdbx_seq_one_letter_code
_entity_poly.pdbx_strand_id
1 'polypeptide(L)'
;MTEFEKITASPAVLGAFLGSLPCLEGPWDNAFHRAFCDKCKAENCDACPHEAERNNPTWWLGLIHTGAGPVKTESRDPYQRQAADLRLEAMHQRDRFGRDLLARELESAAATIEELAAEMEARTNGEPGL
;
A
#
# COMPACT_ATOMS: atom_id res chain seq x y z
N MET A 1 26.26 -5.57 -2.34
CA MET A 1 24.98 -4.96 -2.69
C MET A 1 24.37 -5.74 -3.85
N THR A 2 23.15 -6.21 -3.69
CA THR A 2 22.40 -6.93 -4.74
C THR A 2 21.76 -5.94 -5.71
N GLU A 3 21.34 -6.42 -6.89
CA GLU A 3 20.60 -5.58 -7.84
C GLU A 3 19.26 -5.10 -7.27
N PHE A 4 18.61 -5.96 -6.46
CA PHE A 4 17.39 -5.58 -5.74
C PHE A 4 17.65 -4.37 -4.83
N GLU A 5 18.68 -4.42 -3.99
CA GLU A 5 19.04 -3.32 -3.08
C GLU A 5 19.33 -2.02 -3.83
N LYS A 6 19.94 -2.09 -5.02
CA LYS A 6 20.21 -0.90 -5.85
C LYS A 6 18.91 -0.30 -6.39
N ILE A 7 18.01 -1.13 -6.90
CA ILE A 7 16.75 -0.68 -7.53
C ILE A 7 15.76 -0.17 -6.49
N THR A 8 15.72 -0.78 -5.29
CA THR A 8 14.80 -0.37 -4.21
C THR A 8 15.40 0.62 -3.23
N ALA A 9 16.53 1.26 -3.58
CA ALA A 9 17.24 2.18 -2.68
C ALA A 9 16.42 3.44 -2.33
N SER A 10 15.55 3.89 -3.22
CA SER A 10 14.61 4.98 -2.95
C SER A 10 13.39 4.93 -3.89
N PRO A 11 12.27 5.59 -3.55
CA PRO A 11 11.11 5.68 -4.45
C PRO A 11 11.44 6.29 -5.81
N ALA A 12 12.37 7.25 -5.87
CA ALA A 12 12.80 7.85 -7.13
C ALA A 12 13.56 6.86 -8.02
N VAL A 13 14.46 6.05 -7.43
CA VAL A 13 15.22 5.03 -8.18
C VAL A 13 14.29 3.91 -8.64
N LEU A 14 13.40 3.45 -7.78
CA LEU A 14 12.41 2.43 -8.13
C LEU A 14 11.45 2.94 -9.21
N GLY A 15 10.95 4.17 -9.09
CA GLY A 15 10.06 4.79 -10.06
C GLY A 15 10.70 4.94 -11.44
N ALA A 16 11.97 5.36 -11.50
CA ALA A 16 12.73 5.41 -12.73
C ALA A 16 12.91 4.02 -13.37
N PHE A 17 13.21 2.99 -12.56
CA PHE A 17 13.30 1.61 -13.05
C PHE A 17 11.96 1.12 -13.61
N LEU A 18 10.85 1.33 -12.89
CA LEU A 18 9.52 0.94 -13.33
C LEU A 18 9.11 1.63 -14.64
N GLY A 19 9.42 2.92 -14.78
CA GLY A 19 9.15 3.69 -16.00
C GLY A 19 10.02 3.28 -17.20
N SER A 20 11.12 2.55 -16.97
CA SER A 20 11.97 2.01 -18.04
C SER A 20 11.48 0.67 -18.58
N LEU A 21 10.51 0.02 -17.91
CA LEU A 21 9.98 -1.27 -18.34
C LEU A 21 9.17 -1.10 -19.63
N PRO A 22 9.33 -2.01 -20.62
CA PRO A 22 8.53 -1.97 -21.85
C PRO A 22 7.14 -2.55 -21.59
N CYS A 23 6.35 -1.88 -20.76
CA CYS A 23 4.95 -2.22 -20.49
C CYS A 23 4.01 -1.22 -21.17
N LEU A 24 2.91 -1.72 -21.73
CA LEU A 24 1.85 -0.89 -22.32
C LEU A 24 1.06 -0.13 -21.25
N GLU A 25 0.78 -0.80 -20.13
CA GLU A 25 0.09 -0.25 -18.98
C GLU A 25 0.72 -0.82 -17.71
N GLY A 26 0.82 0.02 -16.67
CA GLY A 26 1.27 -0.34 -15.34
C GLY A 26 0.19 -0.12 -14.27
N PRO A 27 0.43 -0.58 -13.04
CA PRO A 27 -0.45 -0.32 -11.91
C PRO A 27 -0.72 1.19 -11.67
N TRP A 28 0.25 2.04 -12.01
CA TRP A 28 0.11 3.50 -11.93
C TRP A 28 -0.94 4.07 -12.89
N ASP A 29 -1.17 3.45 -14.04
CA ASP A 29 -2.21 3.90 -14.99
C ASP A 29 -3.61 3.62 -14.43
N ASN A 30 -3.81 2.46 -13.82
CA ASN A 30 -5.05 2.15 -13.11
C ASN A 30 -5.29 3.11 -11.94
N ALA A 31 -4.24 3.44 -11.19
CA ALA A 31 -4.33 4.43 -10.11
C ALA A 31 -4.68 5.83 -10.64
N PHE A 32 -4.07 6.24 -11.76
CA PHE A 32 -4.37 7.49 -12.45
C PHE A 32 -5.83 7.56 -12.90
N HIS A 33 -6.33 6.50 -13.54
CA HIS A 33 -7.71 6.42 -13.99
C HIS A 33 -8.70 6.58 -12.83
N ARG A 34 -8.48 5.87 -11.72
CA ARG A 34 -9.33 5.96 -10.52
C ARG A 34 -9.27 7.33 -9.84
N ALA A 35 -8.07 7.91 -9.76
CA ALA A 35 -7.85 9.17 -9.07
C ALA A 35 -8.48 10.35 -9.83
N PHE A 36 -8.31 10.37 -11.15
CA PHE A 36 -8.62 11.52 -12.00
C PHE A 36 -9.67 11.23 -13.06
N CYS A 37 -9.51 10.18 -13.88
CA CYS A 37 -10.37 9.93 -15.03
C CYS A 37 -11.80 9.55 -14.67
N ASP A 38 -12.02 8.74 -13.62
CA ASP A 38 -13.35 8.33 -13.14
C ASP A 38 -14.26 9.53 -12.79
N LYS A 39 -13.65 10.69 -12.51
CA LYS A 39 -14.32 11.93 -12.10
C LYS A 39 -14.15 13.04 -13.15
N CYS A 40 -13.43 12.76 -14.23
CA CYS A 40 -13.12 13.74 -15.26
C CYS A 40 -14.34 13.97 -16.15
N LYS A 41 -14.61 15.23 -16.49
CA LYS A 41 -15.70 15.63 -17.40
C LYS A 41 -15.22 15.95 -18.81
N ALA A 42 -13.92 15.85 -19.06
CA ALA A 42 -13.36 16.13 -20.37
C ALA A 42 -13.81 15.07 -21.38
N GLU A 43 -14.18 15.51 -22.57
CA GLU A 43 -14.59 14.62 -23.66
C GLU A 43 -13.39 13.86 -24.25
N ASN A 44 -12.20 14.44 -24.16
CA ASN A 44 -10.95 13.84 -24.63
C ASN A 44 -9.78 14.16 -23.69
N CYS A 45 -8.62 13.55 -23.96
CA CYS A 45 -7.40 13.69 -23.16
C CYS A 45 -6.38 14.66 -23.77
N ASP A 46 -6.76 15.51 -24.72
CA ASP A 46 -5.83 16.35 -25.49
C ASP A 46 -5.12 17.40 -24.61
N ALA A 47 -5.82 17.89 -23.58
CA ALA A 47 -5.30 18.82 -22.58
C ALA A 47 -5.60 18.31 -21.17
N CYS A 48 -4.93 17.22 -20.77
CA CYS A 48 -5.11 16.65 -19.44
C CYS A 48 -4.60 17.60 -18.34
N PRO A 49 -5.44 18.02 -17.37
CA PRO A 49 -4.99 18.81 -16.22
C PRO A 49 -3.99 18.07 -15.31
N HIS A 50 -3.93 16.75 -15.42
CA HIS A 50 -3.10 15.85 -14.61
C HIS A 50 -2.00 15.17 -15.43
N GLU A 51 -1.46 15.85 -16.46
CA GLU A 51 -0.42 15.27 -17.32
C GLU A 51 0.86 14.91 -16.53
N ALA A 52 1.13 15.60 -15.41
CA ALA A 52 2.27 15.30 -14.56
C ALA A 52 2.17 13.94 -13.84
N GLU A 53 0.94 13.50 -13.54
CA GLU A 53 0.64 12.22 -12.90
C GLU A 53 0.41 11.09 -13.91
N ARG A 54 0.13 11.44 -15.16
CA ARG A 54 -0.13 10.48 -16.24
C ARG A 54 1.13 9.68 -16.57
N ASN A 55 0.99 8.35 -16.63
CA ASN A 55 2.09 7.41 -16.86
C ASN A 55 3.33 7.68 -15.96
N ASN A 56 3.08 8.03 -14.69
CA ASN A 56 4.14 8.39 -13.75
C ASN A 56 4.23 7.37 -12.59
N PRO A 57 5.13 6.36 -12.69
CA PRO A 57 5.36 5.39 -11.63
C PRO A 57 5.84 6.04 -10.32
N THR A 58 6.62 7.12 -10.38
CA THR A 58 7.14 7.80 -9.18
C THR A 58 6.02 8.47 -8.39
N TRP A 59 5.07 9.11 -9.08
CA TRP A 59 3.85 9.63 -8.46
C TRP A 59 3.06 8.50 -7.79
N TRP A 60 2.87 7.39 -8.50
CA TRP A 60 2.14 6.23 -7.97
C TRP A 60 2.81 5.63 -6.73
N LEU A 61 4.15 5.52 -6.70
CA LEU A 61 4.88 5.08 -5.51
C LEU A 61 4.67 6.01 -4.31
N GLY A 62 4.36 7.30 -4.54
CA GLY A 62 3.94 8.23 -3.49
C GLY A 62 2.53 7.97 -2.95
N LEU A 63 1.67 7.27 -3.71
CA LEU A 63 0.32 6.86 -3.27
C LEU A 63 0.34 5.55 -2.48
N ILE A 64 1.33 4.68 -2.74
CA ILE A 64 1.56 3.43 -2.00
C ILE A 64 2.06 3.78 -0.60
N HIS A 65 1.16 4.33 0.22
CA HIS A 65 1.31 4.59 1.65
C HIS A 65 -0.04 4.87 2.35
N THR A 66 -1.16 4.52 1.72
CA THR A 66 -2.49 4.75 2.31
C THR A 66 -2.93 3.67 3.31
N GLY A 67 -2.12 2.63 3.52
CA GLY A 67 -2.31 1.65 4.58
C GLY A 67 -1.26 1.81 5.68
N ALA A 68 -1.72 1.88 6.93
CA ALA A 68 -0.84 1.97 8.08
C ALA A 68 -0.30 0.58 8.44
N GLY A 69 0.95 0.27 8.10
CA GLY A 69 1.67 -0.92 8.62
C GLY A 69 2.03 -2.00 7.58
N PRO A 70 2.83 -3.00 7.99
CA PRO A 70 3.36 -4.02 7.07
C PRO A 70 2.33 -5.09 6.69
N VAL A 71 2.27 -5.44 5.39
CA VAL A 71 1.40 -6.52 4.85
C VAL A 71 1.98 -7.94 5.03
N LYS A 72 3.18 -8.03 5.63
CA LYS A 72 3.87 -9.30 5.95
C LYS A 72 4.61 -9.14 7.28
N THR A 73 4.70 -10.23 8.04
CA THR A 73 5.42 -10.26 9.30
C THR A 73 6.13 -11.60 9.49
N GLU A 74 7.33 -11.56 10.09
CA GLU A 74 8.08 -12.75 10.53
C GLU A 74 7.74 -13.14 11.98
N SER A 75 6.83 -12.39 12.62
CA SER A 75 6.43 -12.66 13.99
C SER A 75 5.77 -14.03 14.14
N ARG A 76 6.08 -14.69 15.27
CA ARG A 76 5.42 -15.94 15.67
C ARG A 76 4.10 -15.70 16.39
N ASP A 77 3.84 -14.48 16.84
CA ASP A 77 2.58 -14.11 17.49
C ASP A 77 1.41 -14.32 16.51
N PRO A 78 0.41 -15.15 16.84
CA PRO A 78 -0.77 -15.33 16.01
C PRO A 78 -1.51 -14.01 15.72
N TYR A 79 -1.56 -13.06 16.65
CA TYR A 79 -2.28 -11.79 16.47
C TYR A 79 -1.57 -10.87 15.48
N GLN A 80 -0.24 -10.77 15.56
CA GLN A 80 0.54 -10.02 14.58
C GLN A 80 0.43 -10.62 13.17
N ARG A 81 0.39 -11.96 13.03
CA ARG A 81 0.15 -12.61 11.73
C ARG A 81 -1.24 -12.30 11.19
N GLN A 82 -2.27 -12.36 12.03
CA GLN A 82 -3.63 -11.99 11.65
C GLN A 82 -3.73 -10.52 11.19
N ALA A 83 -3.06 -9.59 11.87
CA ALA A 83 -3.03 -8.19 11.48
C ALA A 83 -2.35 -7.98 10.10
N ALA A 84 -1.25 -8.69 9.83
CA ALA A 84 -0.59 -8.66 8.53
C ALA A 84 -1.48 -9.20 7.40
N ASP A 85 -2.20 -10.30 7.64
CA ASP A 85 -3.15 -10.88 6.67
C ASP A 85 -4.30 -9.91 6.37
N LEU A 86 -4.85 -9.22 7.38
CA LEU A 86 -5.87 -8.19 7.18
C LEU A 86 -5.36 -7.02 6.34
N ARG A 87 -4.11 -6.61 6.54
CA ARG A 87 -3.50 -5.55 5.71
C ARG A 87 -3.24 -5.98 4.28
N LEU A 88 -2.82 -7.23 4.08
CA LEU A 88 -2.68 -7.78 2.74
C LEU A 88 -4.03 -7.78 2.02
N GLU A 89 -5.10 -8.16 2.73
CA GLU A 89 -6.45 -8.11 2.18
C GLU A 89 -6.92 -6.66 1.93
N ALA A 90 -6.63 -5.72 2.83
CA ALA A 90 -6.93 -4.30 2.62
C ALA A 90 -6.27 -3.76 1.33
N MET A 91 -5.00 -4.11 1.11
CA MET A 91 -4.28 -3.78 -0.12
C MET A 91 -4.99 -4.37 -1.35
N HIS A 92 -5.39 -5.64 -1.33
CA HIS A 92 -6.17 -6.23 -2.42
C HIS A 92 -7.52 -5.53 -2.63
N GLN A 93 -8.25 -5.21 -1.56
CA GLN A 93 -9.52 -4.50 -1.64
C GLN A 93 -9.37 -3.12 -2.29
N ARG A 94 -8.31 -2.39 -1.96
CA ARG A 94 -8.01 -1.08 -2.56
C ARG A 94 -7.56 -1.22 -4.01
N ASP A 95 -6.52 -2.01 -4.29
CA ASP A 95 -5.85 -2.01 -5.58
C ASP A 95 -6.60 -2.83 -6.64
N ARG A 96 -7.02 -4.04 -6.28
CA ARG A 96 -7.71 -4.96 -7.19
C ARG A 96 -9.17 -4.60 -7.35
N PHE A 97 -9.86 -4.33 -6.24
CA PHE A 97 -11.32 -4.17 -6.25
C PHE A 97 -11.80 -2.71 -6.18
N GLY A 98 -10.93 -1.74 -5.89
CA GLY A 98 -11.31 -0.33 -5.77
C GLY A 98 -12.17 0.00 -4.55
N ARG A 99 -12.23 -0.87 -3.54
CA ARG A 99 -13.11 -0.75 -2.37
C ARG A 99 -12.38 -0.03 -1.24
N ASP A 100 -12.20 1.28 -1.38
CA ASP A 100 -11.43 2.07 -0.42
C ASP A 100 -12.03 2.05 1.00
N LEU A 101 -13.36 2.05 1.12
CA LEU A 101 -14.03 1.99 2.43
C LEU A 101 -13.71 0.68 3.17
N LEU A 102 -13.86 -0.47 2.49
CA LEU A 102 -13.57 -1.78 3.06
C LEU A 102 -12.08 -1.93 3.39
N ALA A 103 -11.19 -1.41 2.54
CA ALA A 103 -9.76 -1.41 2.80
C ALA A 103 -9.43 -0.67 4.11
N ARG A 104 -10.04 0.52 4.35
CA ARG A 104 -9.86 1.27 5.60
C ARG A 104 -10.40 0.53 6.83
N GLU A 105 -11.52 -0.18 6.69
CA GLU A 105 -12.06 -1.00 7.78
C GLU A 105 -11.12 -2.15 8.15
N LEU A 106 -10.56 -2.82 7.15
CA LEU A 106 -9.57 -3.89 7.34
C LEU A 106 -8.27 -3.37 7.97
N GLU A 107 -7.79 -2.20 7.54
CA GLU A 107 -6.63 -1.52 8.13
C GLU A 107 -6.89 -1.13 9.60
N SER A 108 -8.08 -0.60 9.90
CA SER A 108 -8.47 -0.27 11.27
C SER A 108 -8.53 -1.51 12.15
N ALA A 109 -9.10 -2.62 11.65
CA ALA A 109 -9.15 -3.88 12.38
C ALA A 109 -7.75 -4.44 12.65
N ALA A 110 -6.84 -4.37 11.68
CA ALA A 110 -5.44 -4.75 11.87
C ALA A 110 -4.76 -3.93 12.97
N ALA A 111 -4.97 -2.61 12.99
CA ALA A 111 -4.41 -1.73 14.02
C ALA A 111 -4.95 -2.07 15.42
N THR A 112 -6.25 -2.34 15.58
CA THR A 112 -6.83 -2.77 16.86
C THR A 112 -6.24 -4.09 17.36
N ILE A 113 -5.97 -5.05 16.46
CA ILE A 113 -5.36 -6.34 16.84
C ILE A 113 -3.94 -6.14 17.35
N GLU A 114 -3.15 -5.29 16.69
CA GLU A 114 -1.78 -4.99 17.12
C GLU A 114 -1.74 -4.28 18.47
N GLU A 115 -2.64 -3.34 18.71
CA GLU A 115 -2.78 -2.66 20.00
C GLU A 115 -3.10 -3.67 21.11
N LEU A 116 -4.09 -4.55 20.89
CA LEU A 116 -4.44 -5.59 21.86
C LEU A 116 -3.29 -6.58 22.11
N ALA A 117 -2.56 -6.97 21.05
CA ALA A 117 -1.40 -7.84 21.17
C ALA A 117 -0.30 -7.19 22.04
N ALA A 118 -0.02 -5.90 21.80
CA ALA A 118 0.94 -5.14 22.60
C ALA A 118 0.50 -5.02 24.07
N GLU A 119 -0.79 -4.78 24.34
CA GLU A 119 -1.32 -4.79 25.71
C GLU A 119 -1.17 -6.15 26.40
N MET A 120 -1.43 -7.24 25.67
CA MET A 120 -1.27 -8.59 26.19
C MET A 120 0.19 -8.94 26.50
N GLU A 121 1.11 -8.57 25.62
CA GLU A 121 2.55 -8.72 25.86
C GLU A 121 3.01 -7.88 27.06
N ALA A 122 2.53 -6.64 27.19
CA ALA A 122 2.85 -5.79 28.33
C ALA A 122 2.34 -6.38 29.65
N ARG A 123 1.13 -6.95 29.67
CA ARG A 123 0.56 -7.61 30.86
C ARG A 123 1.35 -8.86 31.24
N THR A 124 1.68 -9.71 30.28
CA THR A 124 2.44 -10.96 30.54
C THR A 124 3.88 -10.68 30.98
N ASN A 125 4.53 -9.64 30.47
CA ASN A 125 5.87 -9.23 30.91
C ASN A 125 5.86 -8.45 32.23
N GLY A 126 4.70 -7.94 32.66
CA GLY A 126 4.51 -7.18 33.89
C GLY A 126 4.09 -8.02 35.11
N GLU A 127 3.76 -9.31 34.95
CA GLU A 127 3.46 -10.23 36.04
C GLU A 127 4.75 -10.97 36.49
N PRO A 128 5.36 -10.63 37.65
CA PRO A 128 6.33 -11.54 38.25
C PRO A 128 5.57 -12.79 38.69
N GLY A 129 6.05 -13.94 38.23
CA GLY A 129 5.37 -15.24 38.33
C GLY A 129 4.73 -15.54 39.69
N LEU A 130 3.51 -16.06 39.62
CA LEU A 130 2.85 -16.82 40.68
C LEU A 130 3.56 -18.15 40.93
#